data_AF-A0A1G7B6G6-F1
#
_entry.id   AF-A0A1G7B6G6-F1
#
_cell.length_a   1.000
_cell.length_b   1.000
_cell.length_c   1.000
_cell.angle_alpha   90.00
_cell.angle_beta   90.00
_cell.angle_gamma   90.00
#
_symmetry.space_group_name_H-M   'P 1'
#
loop_
_entity.id
_entity.type
_entity.pdbx_description
1 polymer ?
#
loop_
_entity_poly.entity_id
_entity_poly.type
_entity_poly.pdbx_seq_one_letter_code
_entity_poly.pdbx_strand_id
1 'polypeptide(L)'
;MAFLGILFGVLIVAVMIGQFLLYRKSDPPTPVLIYNGLLGVLLSWLIFTSLPTNYDGQQLISLVWGLIALIGLAIRFAGAKYVMIGKVLLTIAAVGGLIQLIMG
;
A
#
# COMPACT_ATOMS: atom_id res chain seq x y z
N MET A 1 24.31 0.86 2.91
CA MET A 1 23.73 2.23 2.85
C MET A 1 23.18 2.55 1.46
N ALA A 2 23.99 2.56 0.39
CA ALA A 2 23.53 2.95 -0.96
C ALA A 2 22.36 2.09 -1.51
N PHE A 3 22.40 0.77 -1.32
CA PHE A 3 21.36 -0.15 -1.80
C PHE A 3 19.98 0.11 -1.16
N LEU A 4 19.93 0.38 0.15
CA LEU A 4 18.68 0.64 0.86
C LEU A 4 18.03 1.95 0.39
N GLY A 5 18.85 2.99 0.16
CA GLY A 5 18.38 4.26 -0.38
C GLY A 5 17.79 4.12 -1.80
N ILE A 6 18.40 3.29 -2.65
CA ILE A 6 17.86 2.97 -3.98
C ILE A 6 16.51 2.25 -3.86
N LEU A 7 16.41 1.26 -2.97
CA LEU A 7 15.16 0.53 -2.74
C LEU A 7 14.02 1.47 -2.30
N PHE A 8 14.29 2.36 -1.33
CA PHE A 8 13.31 3.35 -0.90
C PHE A 8 12.92 4.31 -2.02
N GLY A 9 13.89 4.79 -2.80
CA GLY A 9 13.61 5.63 -3.97
C GLY A 9 12.68 4.95 -4.97
N VAL A 10 12.92 3.68 -5.28
CA VAL A 10 12.06 2.86 -6.16
C VAL A 10 10.67 2.70 -5.58
N LEU A 11 10.54 2.42 -4.28
CA LEU A 11 9.24 2.27 -3.61
C LEU A 11 8.43 3.58 -3.62
N ILE A 12 9.08 4.72 -3.36
CA ILE A 12 8.42 6.04 -3.43
C ILE A 12 7.87 6.28 -4.83
N VAL A 13 8.69 6.07 -5.87
CA VAL A 13 8.27 6.25 -7.26
C VAL A 13 7.15 5.28 -7.63
N ALA A 14 7.24 4.01 -7.21
CA ALA A 14 6.20 3.01 -7.43
C ALA A 14 4.87 3.41 -6.79
N VAL A 15 4.89 3.88 -5.54
CA VAL A 15 3.69 4.39 -4.85
C VAL A 15 3.13 5.60 -5.58
N MET A 16 3.96 6.57 -5.96
CA MET A 16 3.51 7.76 -6.70
C MET A 16 2.85 7.40 -8.03
N ILE A 17 3.45 6.50 -8.82
CA ILE A 17 2.87 6.03 -10.09
C ILE A 17 1.57 5.27 -9.81
N GLY A 18 1.55 4.40 -8.81
CA GLY A 18 0.36 3.66 -8.39
C GLY A 18 -0.81 4.57 -8.05
N GLN A 19 -0.58 5.57 -7.20
CA GLN A 19 -1.61 6.54 -6.82
C GLN A 19 -2.03 7.40 -8.00
N PHE A 20 -1.08 7.87 -8.83
CA PHE A 20 -1.41 8.64 -10.03
C PHE A 20 -2.33 7.86 -10.97
N LEU A 21 -2.00 6.61 -11.27
CA LEU A 21 -2.82 5.75 -12.13
C LEU A 21 -4.19 5.45 -11.50
N LEU A 22 -4.24 5.29 -10.17
CA LEU A 22 -5.46 5.02 -9.43
C LEU A 22 -6.45 6.18 -9.53
N TYR A 23 -5.98 7.43 -9.46
CA TYR A 23 -6.82 8.63 -9.54
C TYR A 23 -6.99 9.21 -10.95
N ARG A 24 -6.20 8.77 -11.94
CA ARG A 24 -6.29 9.23 -13.34
C ARG A 24 -7.68 9.07 -13.96
N LYS A 25 -8.43 8.04 -13.57
CA LYS A 25 -9.79 7.78 -14.03
C LYS A 25 -10.74 7.64 -12.83
N SER A 26 -12.01 7.98 -13.05
CA SER A 26 -13.08 7.78 -12.07
C SER A 26 -13.23 6.29 -11.73
N ASP A 27 -13.28 5.43 -12.76
CA ASP A 27 -13.18 3.97 -12.63
C ASP A 27 -11.81 3.49 -13.16
N PRO A 28 -10.83 3.21 -12.28
CA PRO A 28 -9.54 2.68 -12.69
C PRO A 28 -9.68 1.23 -13.18
N PRO A 29 -8.91 0.84 -14.21
CA PRO A 29 -8.96 -0.53 -14.72
C PRO A 29 -8.45 -1.52 -13.66
N THR A 30 -9.01 -2.74 -13.63
CA THR A 30 -8.69 -3.77 -12.64
C THR A 30 -7.19 -3.99 -12.40
N PRO A 31 -6.30 -4.01 -13.42
CA PRO A 31 -4.87 -4.14 -13.20
C PRO A 31 -4.25 -3.04 -12.32
N VAL A 32 -4.77 -1.80 -12.37
CA VAL A 32 -4.28 -0.69 -11.53
C VAL A 32 -4.67 -0.87 -10.07
N LEU A 33 -5.88 -1.40 -9.82
CA LEU A 33 -6.34 -1.73 -8.47
C LEU A 33 -5.52 -2.89 -7.89
N ILE A 34 -5.30 -3.95 -8.68
CA ILE A 34 -4.46 -5.08 -8.29
C ILE A 34 -3.04 -4.60 -8.00
N TYR A 35 -2.45 -3.78 -8.86
CA TYR A 35 -1.13 -3.21 -8.64
C TYR A 35 -1.04 -2.47 -7.29
N ASN A 36 -1.98 -1.58 -7.00
CA ASN A 36 -1.99 -0.83 -5.73
C ASN A 36 -2.24 -1.73 -4.51
N GLY A 37 -3.11 -2.74 -4.64
CA GLY A 37 -3.36 -3.71 -3.58
C GLY A 37 -2.12 -4.55 -3.27
N LEU A 38 -1.47 -5.08 -4.30
CA LEU A 38 -0.21 -5.83 -4.15
C LEU A 38 0.90 -4.94 -3.59
N LEU A 39 0.99 -3.68 -4.02
CA LEU A 39 1.96 -2.74 -3.49
C LEU A 39 1.73 -2.45 -2.00
N GLY A 40 0.49 -2.27 -1.57
CA GLY A 40 0.14 -2.10 -0.15
C GLY A 40 0.49 -3.33 0.69
N VAL A 41 0.21 -4.54 0.19
CA VAL A 41 0.60 -5.79 0.86
C VAL A 41 2.12 -5.95 0.93
N LEU A 42 2.83 -5.62 -0.16
CA LEU A 42 4.30 -5.65 -0.19
C LEU A 42 4.90 -4.70 0.85
N LEU A 43 4.39 -3.46 0.94
CA LEU A 43 4.84 -2.49 1.93
C LEU A 43 4.59 -3.00 3.36
N SER A 44 3.39 -3.52 3.63
CA SER A 44 3.05 -4.15 4.92
C SER A 44 4.05 -5.24 5.31
N TRP A 45 4.35 -6.16 4.38
CA TRP A 45 5.30 -7.24 4.60
C TRP A 45 6.73 -6.74 4.83
N LEU A 46 7.18 -5.76 4.03
CA LEU A 46 8.51 -5.16 4.20
C LEU A 46 8.67 -4.55 5.59
N ILE A 47 7.70 -3.76 6.06
CA ILE A 47 7.71 -3.17 7.41
C ILE A 47 7.74 -4.26 8.49
N PHE A 48 6.91 -5.30 8.34
CA PHE A 48 6.85 -6.40 9.30
C PHE A 48 8.22 -7.10 9.45
N THR A 49 8.90 -7.36 8.33
CA THR A 49 10.20 -8.06 8.32
C THR A 49 11.39 -7.15 8.68
N SER A 50 11.27 -5.83 8.53
CA SER A 50 12.34 -4.89 8.89
C SER A 50 12.40 -4.59 10.38
N LEU A 51 11.27 -4.77 11.10
CA LEU A 51 11.19 -4.46 12.52
C LEU A 51 11.75 -5.59 13.40
N PRO A 52 12.53 -5.27 14.44
CA PRO A 52 13.00 -6.29 15.39
C PRO A 52 11.84 -6.93 16.16
N THR A 53 11.99 -8.18 16.57
CA THR A 53 10.91 -9.01 17.16
C THR A 53 10.41 -8.54 18.54
N ASN A 54 10.96 -7.48 19.11
CA ASN A 54 10.48 -6.85 20.35
C ASN A 54 9.60 -5.62 20.09
N TYR A 55 9.35 -5.25 18.83
CA TYR A 55 8.47 -4.14 18.42
C TYR A 55 7.07 -4.64 18.03
N ASP A 56 6.46 -5.48 18.87
CA ASP A 56 5.17 -6.13 18.62
C ASP A 56 4.08 -5.14 18.17
N GLY A 57 4.03 -3.94 18.79
CA GLY A 57 3.06 -2.91 18.43
C GLY A 57 3.20 -2.40 16.99
N GLN A 58 4.42 -2.15 16.53
CA GLN A 58 4.65 -1.66 15.17
C GLN A 58 4.47 -2.75 14.11
N GLN A 59 4.81 -4.00 14.45
CA GLN A 59 4.52 -5.17 13.62
C GLN A 59 3.01 -5.39 13.48
N LEU A 60 2.23 -5.13 14.54
CA LEU A 60 0.77 -5.22 14.46
C LEU A 60 0.19 -4.14 13.53
N ILE A 61 0.71 -2.90 13.62
CA ILE A 61 0.32 -1.81 12.72
C ILE A 61 0.66 -2.13 11.27
N SER A 62 1.81 -2.77 11.00
CA SER A 62 2.17 -3.12 9.63
C SER A 62 1.19 -4.12 9.01
N LEU A 63 0.73 -5.12 9.79
CA LEU A 63 -0.31 -6.06 9.34
C LEU A 63 -1.65 -5.36 9.06
N VAL A 64 -2.00 -4.33 9.83
CA VAL A 64 -3.21 -3.53 9.58
C VAL A 64 -3.16 -2.87 8.21
N TRP A 65 -2.02 -2.32 7.78
CA TRP A 65 -1.89 -1.77 6.42
C TRP A 65 -2.11 -2.82 5.34
N GLY A 66 -1.60 -4.04 5.54
CA GLY A 66 -1.81 -5.16 4.63
C GLY A 66 -3.29 -5.54 4.53
N LEU A 67 -3.99 -5.61 5.67
CA LEU A 67 -5.42 -5.86 5.70
C LEU A 67 -6.23 -4.76 5.00
N ILE A 68 -5.89 -3.48 5.21
CA ILE A 68 -6.56 -2.36 4.53
C ILE A 68 -6.33 -2.45 3.01
N ALA A 69 -5.13 -2.82 2.56
CA ALA A 69 -4.84 -3.00 1.14
C ALA A 69 -5.68 -4.13 0.52
N LEU A 70 -5.82 -5.26 1.23
CA LEU A 70 -6.65 -6.39 0.80
C LEU A 70 -8.13 -6.01 0.74
N ILE A 71 -8.65 -5.29 1.74
CA ILE A 71 -10.03 -4.81 1.76
C ILE A 71 -10.26 -3.81 0.61
N GLY A 72 -9.34 -2.87 0.42
CA GLY A 72 -9.39 -1.89 -0.67
C GLY A 72 -9.44 -2.56 -2.05
N LEU A 73 -8.69 -3.65 -2.24
CA LEU A 73 -8.74 -4.46 -3.44
C LEU A 73 -10.06 -5.25 -3.56
N ALA A 74 -10.50 -5.88 -2.47
CA ALA A 74 -11.72 -6.70 -2.44
C ALA A 74 -12.99 -5.89 -2.78
N ILE A 75 -13.01 -4.60 -2.44
CA ILE A 75 -14.12 -3.69 -2.73
C ILE A 75 -14.40 -3.56 -4.23
N ARG A 76 -13.41 -3.79 -5.12
CA ARG A 76 -13.68 -3.82 -6.57
C ARG A 76 -14.73 -4.87 -6.95
N PHE A 77 -14.74 -6.01 -6.25
CA PHE A 77 -15.70 -7.08 -6.48
C PHE A 77 -17.09 -6.80 -5.88
N ALA A 78 -17.20 -5.81 -4.99
CA ALA A 78 -18.48 -5.40 -4.37
C ALA A 78 -19.32 -4.45 -5.25
N GLY A 79 -18.78 -3.99 -6.39
CA GLY A 79 -19.49 -3.21 -7.40
C GLY A 79 -19.01 -1.77 -7.57
N ALA A 80 -19.37 -1.16 -8.70
CA ALA A 80 -18.86 0.15 -9.15
C ALA A 80 -19.13 1.31 -8.15
N LYS A 81 -20.22 1.23 -7.39
CA LYS A 81 -20.59 2.24 -6.37
C LYS A 81 -19.54 2.40 -5.25
N TYR A 82 -18.72 1.38 -5.01
CA TYR A 82 -17.74 1.40 -3.92
C TYR A 82 -16.31 1.68 -4.39
N VAL A 83 -16.10 1.92 -5.69
CA VAL A 83 -14.77 2.15 -6.26
C VAL A 83 -14.04 3.30 -5.56
N MET A 84 -14.73 4.38 -5.22
CA MET A 84 -14.12 5.50 -4.51
C MET A 84 -13.59 5.10 -3.11
N ILE A 85 -14.36 4.28 -2.38
CA ILE A 85 -13.94 3.78 -1.06
C ILE A 85 -12.72 2.88 -1.21
N GLY A 86 -12.71 1.99 -2.21
CA GLY A 86 -11.56 1.14 -2.51
C GLY A 86 -10.31 1.96 -2.84
N LYS A 87 -10.44 3.03 -3.63
CA LYS A 87 -9.34 3.95 -3.94
C LYS A 87 -8.74 4.59 -2.68
N VAL A 88 -9.60 5.13 -1.81
CA VAL A 88 -9.17 5.76 -0.55
C VAL A 88 -8.45 4.76 0.35
N LEU A 89 -8.97 3.54 0.51
CA LEU A 89 -8.33 2.50 1.32
C LEU A 89 -6.97 2.09 0.76
N LEU A 90 -6.87 1.89 -0.55
CA LEU A 90 -5.59 1.57 -1.21
C LEU A 90 -4.57 2.72 -1.05
N THR A 91 -5.02 3.97 -1.11
CA THR A 91 -4.16 5.13 -0.84
C THR A 91 -3.70 5.16 0.61
N ILE A 92 -4.60 4.97 1.57
CA ILE A 92 -4.29 4.96 2.99
C ILE A 92 -3.27 3.84 3.30
N ALA A 93 -3.48 2.63 2.77
CA ALA A 93 -2.55 1.52 2.96
C ALA A 93 -1.18 1.78 2.32
N ALA A 94 -1.13 2.25 1.08
CA ALA A 94 0.13 2.46 0.37
C ALA A 94 0.91 3.65 0.92
N VAL A 95 0.26 4.79 1.16
CA VAL A 95 0.90 6.00 1.68
C VAL A 95 1.24 5.83 3.16
N GLY A 96 0.31 5.31 3.97
CA GLY A 96 0.54 5.03 5.39
C GLY A 96 1.67 4.01 5.60
N GLY A 97 1.65 2.91 4.83
CA GLY A 97 2.71 1.91 4.84
C GLY A 97 4.06 2.49 4.41
N LEU A 98 4.10 3.31 3.36
CA LEU A 98 5.34 3.95 2.91
C LEU A 98 5.91 4.90 3.98
N ILE A 99 5.08 5.72 4.61
CA ILE A 99 5.50 6.64 5.69
C ILE A 99 6.07 5.83 6.85
N GLN A 100 5.37 4.79 7.30
CA GLN A 100 5.87 3.94 8.39
C GLN A 100 7.17 3.24 8.01
N LEU A 101 7.32 2.77 6.77
CA LEU A 101 8.56 2.12 6.33
C LEU A 101 9.76 3.09 6.33
N ILE A 102 9.54 4.38 6.08
CA ILE A 102 10.60 5.40 6.07
C ILE A 102 10.94 5.88 7.49
N MET A 103 9.94 5.95 8.37
CA MET A 103 10.09 6.46 9.74
C MET A 103 10.38 5.39 10.80
N GLY A 104 10.12 4.12 10.48
CA GLY A 104 10.32 2.96 11.35
C GLY A 104 11.71 2.35 11.29
#